data_AF-A0A832M7J5-F1
#
_entry.id   AF-A0A832M7J5-F1
#
_cell.length_a   1.000
_cell.length_b   1.000
_cell.length_c   1.000
_cell.angle_alpha   90.00
_cell.angle_beta   90.00
_cell.angle_gamma   90.00
#
_symmetry.space_group_name_H-M   'P 1'
#
loop_
_entity.id
_entity.type
_entity.pdbx_description
1 polymer ?
#
loop_
_entity_poly.entity_id
_entity_poly.type
_entity_poly.pdbx_seq_one_letter_code
_entity_poly.pdbx_strand_id
1 'polypeptide(L)'
;MAEDDHERLQELWEQYRISINDYDDLTLARWISQTLGQLKGRVWRLSHPLVGLHRLLATTAHKRAIRVSRLAQVPADYPPCSQCGAPLLPLVTRDASEDGLVCETCGASAVPFNELPSDLQQPLHEWAARYAPVHAVAHWDDAQRARSKDYDKAYQEAAEEAEQLLLELSSQVLPAALDHFPAIVWEDHDECLDVRPDDIIP
;
A
#
# COMPACT_ATOMS: atom_id res chain seq x y z
N MET A 1 0.39 23.37 -10.93
CA MET A 1 -0.82 22.65 -11.40
C MET A 1 -0.88 21.27 -10.78
N ALA A 2 0.17 20.44 -10.90
CA ALA A 2 0.20 19.11 -10.30
C ALA A 2 0.36 19.10 -8.76
N GLU A 3 1.06 20.10 -8.18
CA GLU A 3 1.14 20.31 -6.72
C GLU A 3 -0.21 20.75 -6.13
N ASP A 4 -0.92 21.63 -6.85
CA ASP A 4 -2.27 22.13 -6.52
C ASP A 4 -3.31 20.99 -6.54
N ASP A 5 -3.21 20.04 -7.46
CA ASP A 5 -4.11 18.88 -7.50
C ASP A 5 -3.87 17.88 -6.34
N HIS A 6 -2.62 17.66 -5.92
CA HIS A 6 -2.31 16.82 -4.76
C HIS A 6 -2.81 17.46 -3.47
N GLU A 7 -2.58 18.75 -3.28
CA GLU A 7 -3.05 19.51 -2.12
C GLU A 7 -4.59 19.49 -2.03
N ARG A 8 -5.28 19.69 -3.16
CA ARG A 8 -6.75 19.58 -3.25
C ARG A 8 -7.27 18.17 -2.95
N LEU A 9 -6.56 17.12 -3.37
CA LEU A 9 -6.91 15.75 -3.03
C LEU A 9 -6.75 15.49 -1.53
N GLN A 10 -5.68 16.00 -0.91
CA GLN A 10 -5.50 15.92 0.55
C GLN A 10 -6.61 16.64 1.31
N GLU A 11 -6.98 17.85 0.88
CA GLU A 11 -8.11 18.60 1.45
C GLU A 11 -9.43 17.82 1.34
N LEU A 12 -9.68 17.18 0.19
CA LEU A 12 -10.87 16.36 -0.01
C LEU A 12 -10.90 15.17 0.96
N TRP A 13 -9.77 14.48 1.14
CA TRP A 13 -9.67 13.39 2.11
C TRP A 13 -9.85 13.86 3.55
N GLU A 14 -9.40 15.06 3.90
CA GLU A 14 -9.68 15.67 5.21
C GLU A 14 -11.18 15.94 5.41
N GLN A 15 -11.87 16.44 4.38
CA GLN A 15 -13.33 16.64 4.46
C GLN A 15 -14.09 15.32 4.66
N TYR A 16 -13.68 14.24 3.99
CA TYR A 16 -14.24 12.91 4.24
C TYR A 16 -13.94 12.42 5.66
N ARG A 17 -12.75 12.68 6.18
CA ARG A 17 -12.35 12.33 7.55
C ARG A 17 -13.26 13.00 8.58
N ILE A 18 -13.58 14.27 8.40
CA ILE A 18 -14.52 15.01 9.27
C ILE A 18 -15.88 14.30 9.27
N SER A 19 -16.42 13.97 8.10
CA SER A 19 -17.73 13.31 8.00
C SER A 19 -17.72 11.90 8.63
N ILE A 20 -16.65 11.12 8.41
CA ILE A 20 -16.50 9.77 8.99
C ILE A 20 -16.30 9.84 10.51
N ASN A 21 -15.70 10.91 11.03
CA ASN A 21 -15.57 11.12 12.46
C ASN A 21 -16.92 11.28 13.17
N ASP A 22 -17.98 11.64 12.47
CA ASP A 22 -19.32 11.75 13.05
C ASP A 22 -20.09 10.42 13.03
N TYR A 23 -19.57 9.37 12.37
CA TYR A 23 -20.22 8.07 12.35
C TYR A 23 -20.20 7.42 13.73
N ASP A 24 -21.32 6.79 14.10
CA ASP A 24 -21.35 5.89 15.24
C ASP A 24 -20.57 4.59 14.96
N ASP A 25 -20.18 3.89 16.02
CA ASP A 25 -19.31 2.71 15.93
C ASP A 25 -19.91 1.57 15.09
N LEU A 26 -21.23 1.40 15.10
CA LEU A 26 -21.91 0.36 14.31
C LEU A 26 -21.91 0.73 12.83
N THR A 27 -22.19 2.00 12.50
CA THR A 27 -22.09 2.51 11.12
C THR A 27 -20.67 2.36 10.59
N LEU A 28 -19.67 2.75 11.38
CA LEU A 28 -18.27 2.61 11.01
C LEU A 28 -17.88 1.13 10.78
N ALA A 29 -18.27 0.23 11.68
CA ALA A 29 -18.00 -1.20 11.54
C ALA A 29 -18.66 -1.82 10.31
N ARG A 30 -19.89 -1.40 9.96
CA ARG A 30 -20.60 -1.85 8.76
C ARG A 30 -19.91 -1.39 7.47
N TRP A 31 -19.49 -0.13 7.41
CA TRP A 31 -18.74 0.39 6.27
C TRP A 31 -17.40 -0.31 6.07
N ILE A 32 -16.67 -0.60 7.15
CA ILE A 32 -15.44 -1.39 7.08
C ILE A 32 -15.72 -2.79 6.51
N SER A 33 -16.73 -3.49 7.03
CA SER A 33 -17.11 -4.81 6.51
C SER A 33 -17.51 -4.77 5.03
N GLN A 34 -18.33 -3.79 4.64
CA GLN A 34 -18.81 -3.66 3.27
C GLN A 34 -17.68 -3.37 2.28
N THR A 35 -16.74 -2.47 2.64
CA THR A 35 -15.59 -2.15 1.79
C THR A 35 -14.67 -3.36 1.62
N LEU A 36 -14.41 -4.14 2.67
CA LEU A 36 -13.64 -5.40 2.57
C LEU A 36 -14.27 -6.37 1.56
N GLY A 37 -15.61 -6.52 1.60
CA GLY A 37 -16.32 -7.38 0.65
C GLY A 37 -16.13 -6.97 -0.81
N GLN A 38 -15.94 -5.67 -1.09
CA GLN A 38 -15.69 -5.16 -2.43
C GLN A 38 -14.23 -5.35 -2.89
N LEU A 39 -13.28 -5.39 -1.95
CA LEU A 39 -11.86 -5.56 -2.27
C LEU A 39 -11.48 -7.01 -2.60
N LYS A 40 -12.33 -7.98 -2.27
CA LYS A 40 -12.01 -9.39 -2.43
C LYS A 40 -11.64 -9.79 -3.87
N GLY A 41 -10.60 -10.61 -4.00
CA GLY A 41 -10.19 -11.30 -5.21
C GLY A 41 -9.36 -10.46 -6.18
N ARG A 42 -8.77 -9.35 -5.72
CA ARG A 42 -8.01 -8.42 -6.57
C ARG A 42 -6.76 -7.89 -5.88
N VAL A 43 -5.78 -7.54 -6.72
CA VAL A 43 -4.64 -6.70 -6.38
C VAL A 43 -5.06 -5.24 -6.50
N TRP A 44 -4.90 -4.45 -5.44
CA TRP A 44 -5.33 -3.06 -5.41
C TRP A 44 -4.18 -2.10 -5.23
N ARG A 45 -4.19 -1.03 -6.01
CA ARG A 45 -3.37 0.15 -5.78
C ARG A 45 -3.72 0.80 -4.45
N LEU A 46 -2.74 1.23 -3.68
CA LEU A 46 -2.94 1.99 -2.45
C LEU A 46 -3.66 3.32 -2.74
N SER A 47 -3.36 3.94 -3.88
CA SER A 47 -4.03 5.17 -4.36
C SER A 47 -5.52 4.98 -4.72
N HIS A 48 -6.00 3.74 -4.87
CA HIS A 48 -7.36 3.50 -5.33
C HIS A 48 -8.38 4.09 -4.33
N PRO A 49 -9.39 4.89 -4.76
CA PRO A 49 -10.30 5.58 -3.84
C PRO A 49 -11.03 4.67 -2.85
N LEU A 50 -11.38 3.44 -3.26
CA LEU A 50 -11.99 2.45 -2.36
C LEU A 50 -11.02 1.98 -1.25
N VAL A 51 -9.72 1.85 -1.56
CA VAL A 51 -8.68 1.52 -0.57
C VAL A 51 -8.47 2.71 0.36
N GLY A 52 -8.37 3.93 -0.18
CA GLY A 52 -8.30 5.16 0.62
C GLY A 52 -9.48 5.33 1.59
N LEU A 53 -10.71 5.05 1.12
CA LEU A 53 -11.90 5.04 1.98
C LEU A 53 -11.80 3.96 3.07
N HIS A 54 -11.42 2.73 2.71
CA HIS A 54 -11.25 1.65 3.68
C HIS A 54 -10.24 2.01 4.77
N ARG A 55 -9.05 2.51 4.37
CA ARG A 55 -8.00 3.01 5.26
C ARG A 55 -8.53 4.04 6.24
N LEU A 56 -9.26 5.03 5.73
CA LEU A 56 -9.81 6.11 6.54
C LEU A 56 -10.80 5.59 7.59
N LEU A 57 -11.69 4.68 7.20
CA LEU A 57 -12.63 4.03 8.11
C LEU A 57 -11.88 3.17 9.16
N ALA A 58 -10.94 2.33 8.72
CA ALA A 58 -10.21 1.39 9.56
C ALA A 58 -9.33 2.12 10.59
N THR A 59 -8.59 3.15 10.17
CA THR A 59 -7.79 3.99 11.07
C THR A 59 -8.65 4.76 12.07
N THR A 60 -9.84 5.24 11.65
CA THR A 60 -10.79 5.89 12.56
C THR A 60 -11.32 4.90 13.60
N ALA A 61 -11.67 3.69 13.19
CA ALA A 61 -12.11 2.63 14.10
C ALA A 61 -11.00 2.21 15.06
N HIS A 62 -9.77 2.10 14.55
CA HIS A 62 -8.60 1.76 15.35
C HIS A 62 -8.32 2.82 16.43
N LYS A 63 -8.37 4.13 16.07
CA LYS A 63 -8.23 5.23 17.04
C LYS A 63 -9.26 5.20 18.17
N ARG A 64 -10.45 4.67 17.89
CA ARG A 64 -11.54 4.48 18.87
C ARG A 64 -11.48 3.14 19.60
N ALA A 65 -10.47 2.32 19.35
CA ALA A 65 -10.35 0.96 19.85
C ALA A 65 -11.58 0.08 19.54
N ILE A 66 -12.24 0.32 18.40
CA ILE A 66 -13.42 -0.44 17.99
C ILE A 66 -12.99 -1.81 17.50
N ARG A 67 -13.56 -2.85 18.10
CA ARG A 67 -13.43 -4.22 17.60
C ARG A 67 -14.52 -4.50 16.58
N VAL A 68 -14.24 -4.22 15.31
CA VAL A 68 -15.19 -4.33 14.18
C VAL A 68 -15.94 -5.67 14.18
N SER A 69 -15.24 -6.78 14.43
CA SER A 69 -15.82 -8.13 14.46
C SER A 69 -16.89 -8.36 15.54
N ARG A 70 -17.02 -7.46 16.53
CA ARG A 70 -18.07 -7.52 17.57
C ARG A 70 -19.32 -6.71 17.19
N LEU A 71 -19.22 -5.80 16.23
CA LEU A 71 -20.29 -4.86 15.86
C LEU A 71 -20.88 -5.18 14.49
N ALA A 72 -20.08 -5.70 13.56
CA ALA A 72 -20.52 -6.08 12.24
C ALA A 72 -19.93 -7.43 11.82
N GLN A 73 -20.60 -8.11 10.91
CA GLN A 73 -20.09 -9.34 10.31
C GLN A 73 -18.94 -9.00 9.37
N VAL A 74 -17.71 -9.27 9.77
CA VAL A 74 -16.53 -9.17 8.89
C VAL A 74 -16.53 -10.36 7.94
N PRO A 75 -16.20 -10.20 6.64
CA PRO A 75 -16.09 -11.34 5.75
C PRO A 75 -15.03 -12.33 6.29
N ALA A 76 -15.40 -13.61 6.39
CA ALA A 76 -14.64 -14.62 7.13
C ALA A 76 -13.20 -14.83 6.62
N ASP A 77 -12.95 -14.50 5.36
CA ASP A 77 -11.66 -14.69 4.70
C ASP A 77 -10.61 -13.65 5.12
N TYR A 78 -11.00 -12.59 5.84
CA TYR A 78 -10.09 -11.56 6.36
C TYR A 78 -9.76 -11.87 7.83
N PRO A 79 -8.63 -12.55 8.12
CA PRO A 79 -8.25 -12.85 9.50
C PRO A 79 -7.94 -11.57 10.27
N PRO A 80 -8.05 -11.55 11.60
CA PRO A 80 -7.63 -10.40 12.38
C PRO A 80 -6.10 -10.26 12.37
N CYS A 81 -5.59 -9.05 12.20
CA CYS A 81 -4.19 -8.73 12.43
C CYS A 81 -3.82 -9.04 13.90
N SER A 82 -2.70 -9.73 14.11
CA SER A 82 -2.23 -10.13 15.45
C SER A 82 -1.90 -8.95 16.36
N GLN A 83 -1.52 -7.80 15.78
CA GLN A 83 -1.09 -6.61 16.51
C GLN A 83 -2.28 -5.73 16.92
N CYS A 84 -3.15 -5.36 15.99
CA CYS A 84 -4.24 -4.41 16.23
C CYS A 84 -5.63 -5.04 16.29
N GLY A 85 -5.78 -6.30 15.88
CA GLY A 85 -7.06 -7.02 15.83
C GLY A 85 -8.04 -6.56 14.73
N ALA A 86 -7.66 -5.60 13.90
CA ALA A 86 -8.45 -5.19 12.73
C ALA A 86 -8.46 -6.30 11.67
N PRO A 87 -9.51 -6.41 10.83
CA PRO A 87 -9.49 -7.31 9.68
C PRO A 87 -8.27 -7.02 8.80
N LEU A 88 -7.46 -8.04 8.52
CA LEU A 88 -6.20 -7.88 7.84
C LEU A 88 -6.41 -7.67 6.34
N LEU A 89 -6.12 -6.46 5.89
CA LEU A 89 -5.83 -6.14 4.50
C LEU A 89 -4.32 -5.95 4.38
N PRO A 90 -3.55 -6.92 3.86
CA PRO A 90 -2.10 -6.80 3.79
C PRO A 90 -1.69 -5.79 2.71
N LEU A 91 -0.70 -4.98 3.05
CA LEU A 91 -0.06 -3.99 2.18
C LEU A 91 1.37 -4.41 1.90
N VAL A 92 1.74 -4.35 0.62
CA VAL A 92 3.12 -4.51 0.12
C VAL A 92 3.70 -3.12 -0.08
N THR A 93 4.82 -2.84 0.58
CA THR A 93 5.61 -1.62 0.40
C THR A 93 6.87 -1.95 -0.41
N ARG A 94 7.62 -0.94 -0.80
CA ARG A 94 8.96 -1.14 -1.40
C ARG A 94 9.93 -1.94 -0.53
N ASP A 95 9.75 -1.87 0.79
CA ASP A 95 10.62 -2.51 1.79
C ASP A 95 10.16 -3.94 2.15
N ALA A 96 9.33 -4.57 1.30
CA ALA A 96 8.71 -5.86 1.61
C ALA A 96 9.70 -7.01 1.87
N SER A 97 10.95 -6.91 1.38
CA SER A 97 11.99 -7.90 1.70
C SER A 97 12.52 -7.80 3.14
N GLU A 98 12.34 -6.64 3.78
CA GLU A 98 12.72 -6.39 5.18
C GLU A 98 11.52 -6.59 6.11
N ASP A 99 10.38 -5.97 5.76
CA ASP A 99 9.21 -5.89 6.63
C ASP A 99 8.19 -7.02 6.43
N GLY A 100 8.24 -7.69 5.28
CA GLY A 100 7.18 -8.59 4.82
C GLY A 100 5.93 -7.81 4.38
N LEU A 101 4.75 -8.37 4.68
CA LEU A 101 3.47 -7.68 4.46
C LEU A 101 3.08 -6.90 5.69
N VAL A 102 2.72 -5.63 5.54
CA VAL A 102 2.29 -4.76 6.64
C VAL A 102 0.78 -4.69 6.75
N CYS A 103 0.27 -4.44 7.94
CA CYS A 103 -1.15 -4.17 8.16
C CYS A 103 -1.48 -2.75 7.70
N GLU A 104 -2.34 -2.62 6.70
CA GLU A 104 -2.80 -1.32 6.18
C GLU A 104 -3.33 -0.38 7.29
N THR A 105 -3.96 -0.93 8.32
CA THR A 105 -4.58 -0.14 9.41
C THR A 105 -3.56 0.43 10.41
N CYS A 106 -2.58 -0.37 10.82
CA CYS A 106 -1.70 -0.03 11.95
C CYS A 106 -0.21 0.08 11.58
N GLY A 107 0.16 -0.24 10.35
CA GLY A 107 1.53 -0.19 9.85
C GLY A 107 2.46 -1.28 10.38
N ALA A 108 2.04 -2.08 11.36
CA ALA A 108 2.88 -3.16 11.89
C ALA A 108 3.02 -4.30 10.87
N SER A 109 4.15 -5.01 10.91
CA SER A 109 4.35 -6.25 10.14
C SER A 109 3.25 -7.25 10.51
N ALA A 110 2.46 -7.62 9.51
CA ALA A 110 1.34 -8.56 9.63
C ALA A 110 1.76 -9.99 9.27
N VAL A 111 2.63 -10.12 8.26
CA VAL A 111 3.25 -11.38 7.86
C VAL A 111 4.74 -11.11 7.61
N PRO A 112 5.64 -11.55 8.50
CA PRO A 112 7.07 -11.40 8.31
C PRO A 112 7.56 -12.02 7.00
N PHE A 113 8.59 -11.44 6.38
CA PHE A 113 9.08 -11.89 5.07
C PHE A 113 9.47 -13.38 5.05
N ASN A 114 10.10 -13.88 6.12
CA ASN A 114 10.50 -15.27 6.27
C ASN A 114 9.34 -16.26 6.48
N GLU A 115 8.15 -15.75 6.78
CA GLU A 115 6.90 -16.52 6.95
C GLU A 115 6.00 -16.45 5.72
N LEU A 116 6.41 -15.71 4.67
CA LEU A 116 5.65 -15.65 3.44
C LEU A 116 5.63 -17.00 2.72
N PRO A 117 4.52 -17.31 2.01
CA PRO A 117 4.46 -18.43 1.09
C PRO A 117 5.63 -18.41 0.09
N SER A 118 6.22 -19.57 -0.20
CA SER A 118 7.44 -19.66 -1.01
C SER A 118 7.27 -19.13 -2.45
N ASP A 119 6.07 -19.30 -3.00
CA ASP A 119 5.63 -18.80 -4.30
C ASP A 119 5.47 -17.27 -4.35
N LEU A 120 5.39 -16.61 -3.20
CA LEU A 120 5.40 -15.15 -3.09
C LEU A 120 6.77 -14.62 -2.64
N GLN A 121 7.43 -15.32 -1.71
CA GLN A 121 8.66 -14.89 -1.06
C GLN A 121 9.80 -14.66 -2.06
N GLN A 122 10.10 -15.65 -2.91
CA GLN A 122 11.21 -15.53 -3.86
C GLN A 122 10.96 -14.45 -4.92
N PRO A 123 9.81 -14.41 -5.62
CA PRO A 123 9.55 -13.34 -6.58
C PRO A 123 9.59 -11.93 -5.97
N LEU A 124 9.08 -11.78 -4.74
CA LEU A 124 9.11 -10.50 -4.04
C LEU A 124 10.53 -10.08 -3.64
N HIS A 125 11.38 -11.03 -3.25
CA HIS A 125 12.81 -10.77 -3.01
C HIS A 125 13.53 -10.31 -4.27
N GLU A 126 13.32 -11.03 -5.38
CA GLU A 126 13.96 -10.72 -6.66
C GLU A 126 13.52 -9.36 -7.19
N TRP A 127 12.23 -9.03 -7.05
CA TRP A 127 11.70 -7.71 -7.35
C TRP A 127 12.34 -6.63 -6.48
N ALA A 128 12.35 -6.80 -5.15
CA ALA A 128 12.89 -5.81 -4.22
C ALA A 128 14.39 -5.57 -4.45
N ALA A 129 15.16 -6.62 -4.77
CA ALA A 129 16.57 -6.52 -5.09
C ALA A 129 16.84 -5.72 -6.38
N ARG A 130 15.91 -5.72 -7.34
CA ARG A 130 15.98 -4.88 -8.55
C ARG A 130 15.51 -3.46 -8.28
N TYR A 131 14.48 -3.28 -7.47
CA TYR A 131 13.91 -1.97 -7.14
C TYR A 131 14.84 -1.12 -6.26
N ALA A 132 15.48 -1.73 -5.25
CA ALA A 132 16.35 -1.02 -4.31
C ALA A 132 17.44 -0.14 -4.97
N PRO A 133 18.26 -0.62 -5.93
CA PRO A 133 19.27 0.23 -6.58
C PRO A 133 18.67 1.35 -7.44
N VAL A 134 17.47 1.15 -8.00
CA VAL A 134 16.74 2.17 -8.77
C VAL A 134 16.27 3.29 -7.83
N HIS A 135 15.59 2.95 -6.74
CA HIS A 135 15.17 3.90 -5.70
C HIS A 135 16.36 4.65 -5.08
N ALA A 136 17.50 3.97 -4.90
CA ALA A 136 18.70 4.55 -4.31
C ALA A 136 19.26 5.75 -5.11
N VAL A 137 18.93 5.90 -6.41
CA VAL A 137 19.37 7.04 -7.23
C VAL A 137 18.91 8.37 -6.64
N ALA A 138 17.66 8.44 -6.13
CA ALA A 138 17.14 9.63 -5.47
C ALA A 138 17.96 10.05 -4.23
N HIS A 139 18.62 9.07 -3.59
CA HIS A 139 19.36 9.23 -2.34
C HIS A 139 20.88 9.29 -2.53
N TRP A 140 21.38 9.41 -3.77
CA TRP A 140 22.81 9.52 -4.01
C TRP A 140 23.42 10.73 -3.30
N ASP A 141 24.57 10.51 -2.66
CA ASP A 141 25.37 11.58 -2.05
C ASP A 141 26.11 12.43 -3.11
N ASP A 142 26.71 13.54 -2.68
CA ASP A 142 27.45 14.45 -3.58
C ASP A 142 28.58 13.75 -4.34
N ALA A 143 29.23 12.74 -3.73
CA ALA A 143 30.31 12.01 -4.35
C ALA A 143 29.81 11.05 -5.44
N GLN A 144 28.67 10.41 -5.23
CA GLN A 144 27.98 9.57 -6.21
C GLN A 144 27.46 10.43 -7.37
N ARG A 145 26.82 11.57 -7.07
CA ARG A 145 26.35 12.52 -8.08
C ARG A 145 27.50 13.07 -8.94
N ALA A 146 28.63 13.42 -8.32
CA ALA A 146 29.82 13.90 -9.03
C ALA A 146 30.50 12.83 -9.90
N ARG A 147 30.30 11.53 -9.59
CA ARG A 147 30.75 10.41 -10.42
C ARG A 147 29.81 10.15 -11.60
N SER A 148 28.53 10.53 -11.47
CA SER A 148 27.62 10.53 -12.61
C SER A 148 28.04 11.62 -13.60
N LYS A 149 27.96 11.30 -14.89
CA LYS A 149 28.16 12.31 -15.94
C LYS A 149 26.98 13.27 -16.02
N ASP A 150 25.80 12.80 -15.65
CA ASP A 150 24.53 13.50 -15.72
C ASP A 150 23.58 12.88 -14.68
N TYR A 151 23.42 13.56 -13.54
CA TYR A 151 22.55 13.08 -12.47
C TYR A 151 21.08 13.21 -12.85
N ASP A 152 20.68 14.29 -13.51
CA ASP A 152 19.29 14.54 -13.90
C ASP A 152 18.80 13.44 -14.85
N LYS A 153 19.65 13.03 -15.80
CA LYS A 153 19.37 11.87 -16.68
C LYS A 153 19.25 10.56 -15.91
N ALA A 154 20.15 10.30 -14.96
CA ALA A 154 20.10 9.07 -14.16
C ALA A 154 18.86 9.03 -13.26
N TYR A 155 18.46 10.16 -12.70
CA TYR A 155 17.25 10.30 -11.90
C TYR A 155 15.99 10.04 -12.73
N GLN A 156 15.91 10.61 -13.93
CA GLN A 156 14.79 10.37 -14.85
C GLN A 156 14.73 8.89 -15.30
N GLU A 157 15.87 8.29 -15.67
CA GLU A 157 15.93 6.86 -16.03
C GLU A 157 15.48 5.98 -14.86
N ALA A 158 15.85 6.34 -13.63
CA ALA A 158 15.40 5.62 -12.44
C ALA A 158 13.89 5.75 -12.20
N ALA A 159 13.29 6.93 -12.43
CA ALA A 159 11.84 7.11 -12.33
C ALA A 159 11.10 6.21 -13.34
N GLU A 160 11.52 6.22 -14.61
CA GLU A 160 10.94 5.38 -15.67
C GLU A 160 11.10 3.88 -15.37
N GLU A 161 12.25 3.46 -14.82
CA GLU A 161 12.47 2.07 -14.40
C GLU A 161 11.63 1.69 -13.17
N ALA A 162 11.47 2.60 -12.21
CA ALA A 162 10.62 2.39 -11.04
C ALA A 162 9.15 2.21 -11.43
N GLU A 163 8.63 2.99 -12.38
CA GLU A 163 7.27 2.81 -12.94
C GLU A 163 7.08 1.38 -13.49
N GLN A 164 8.04 0.89 -14.28
CA GLN A 164 7.99 -0.45 -14.87
C GLN A 164 8.05 -1.55 -13.80
N LEU A 165 8.90 -1.39 -12.80
CA LEU A 165 9.01 -2.34 -11.69
C LEU A 165 7.75 -2.36 -10.83
N LEU A 166 7.13 -1.20 -10.57
CA LEU A 166 5.86 -1.12 -9.86
C LEU A 166 4.70 -1.77 -10.65
N LEU A 167 4.69 -1.59 -11.98
CA LEU A 167 3.77 -2.31 -12.86
C LEU A 167 3.99 -3.83 -12.79
N GLU A 168 5.23 -4.27 -12.87
CA GLU A 168 5.62 -5.69 -12.78
C GLU A 168 5.18 -6.29 -11.44
N LEU A 169 5.40 -5.60 -10.32
CA LEU A 169 4.96 -6.02 -8.99
C LEU A 169 3.46 -6.35 -9.00
N SER A 170 2.65 -5.42 -9.51
CA SER A 170 1.20 -5.54 -9.49
C SER A 170 0.64 -6.61 -10.45
N SER A 171 1.29 -6.80 -11.61
CA SER A 171 0.76 -7.61 -12.72
C SER A 171 1.37 -9.01 -12.80
N GLN A 172 2.56 -9.24 -12.23
CA GLN A 172 3.29 -10.50 -12.34
C GLN A 172 3.58 -11.14 -10.98
N VAL A 173 3.90 -10.34 -9.95
CA VAL A 173 4.30 -10.86 -8.63
C VAL A 173 3.08 -11.05 -7.72
N LEU A 174 2.31 -10.00 -7.49
CA LEU A 174 1.22 -9.99 -6.51
C LEU A 174 -0.03 -10.80 -6.87
N PRO A 175 -0.32 -11.19 -8.14
CA PRO A 175 -1.43 -12.10 -8.40
C PRO A 175 -1.33 -13.43 -7.64
N ALA A 176 -0.13 -13.96 -7.41
CA ALA A 176 0.09 -15.19 -6.63
C ALA A 176 -0.30 -15.02 -5.15
N ALA A 177 -0.27 -13.79 -4.61
CA ALA A 177 -0.68 -13.53 -3.24
C ALA A 177 -2.18 -13.80 -3.02
N LEU A 178 -3.01 -13.78 -4.08
CA LEU A 178 -4.45 -14.02 -3.98
C LEU A 178 -4.83 -15.48 -3.66
N ASP A 179 -3.88 -16.41 -3.79
CA ASP A 179 -4.07 -17.79 -3.34
C ASP A 179 -3.97 -17.91 -1.80
N HIS A 180 -3.37 -16.92 -1.15
CA HIS A 180 -3.09 -16.92 0.30
C HIS A 180 -3.87 -15.85 1.07
N PHE A 181 -4.23 -14.75 0.40
CA PHE A 181 -4.94 -13.61 0.99
C PHE A 181 -6.20 -13.27 0.19
N PRO A 182 -7.29 -12.84 0.85
CA PRO A 182 -8.52 -12.51 0.15
C PRO A 182 -8.39 -11.30 -0.79
N ALA A 183 -7.44 -10.41 -0.52
CA ALA A 183 -7.06 -9.26 -1.34
C ALA A 183 -5.65 -8.82 -0.92
N ILE A 184 -4.95 -8.11 -1.80
CA ILE A 184 -3.64 -7.54 -1.50
C ILE A 184 -3.59 -6.09 -1.98
N VAL A 185 -3.00 -5.21 -1.19
CA VAL A 185 -2.76 -3.80 -1.54
C VAL A 185 -1.28 -3.60 -1.80
N TRP A 186 -0.92 -2.70 -2.70
CA TRP A 186 0.47 -2.35 -2.97
C TRP A 186 0.66 -0.85 -3.10
N GLU A 187 1.82 -0.38 -2.63
CA GLU A 187 2.25 1.00 -2.71
C GLU A 187 2.62 1.36 -4.16
N ASP A 188 1.77 2.18 -4.79
CA ASP A 188 1.86 2.54 -6.20
C ASP A 188 2.39 3.96 -6.44
N HIS A 189 3.28 4.41 -5.55
CA HIS A 189 3.92 5.71 -5.64
C HIS A 189 5.35 5.63 -5.08
N ASP A 190 6.25 6.44 -5.63
CA ASP A 190 7.57 6.67 -5.07
C ASP A 190 7.85 8.17 -5.02
N GLU A 191 7.62 8.76 -3.84
CA GLU A 191 7.83 10.20 -3.61
C GLU A 191 9.29 10.64 -3.86
N CYS A 192 10.26 9.74 -3.71
CA CYS A 192 11.67 10.07 -3.87
C CYS A 192 12.06 10.21 -5.35
N LEU A 193 11.39 9.47 -6.23
CA LEU A 193 11.56 9.51 -7.69
C LEU A 193 10.47 10.31 -8.42
N ASP A 194 9.56 10.98 -7.68
CA ASP A 194 8.35 11.65 -8.21
C ASP A 194 7.49 10.75 -9.11
N VAL A 195 7.51 9.43 -8.85
CA VAL A 195 6.65 8.46 -9.55
C VAL A 195 5.28 8.46 -8.90
N ARG A 196 4.25 8.75 -9.70
CA ARG A 196 2.87 8.87 -9.24
C ARG A 196 2.04 7.66 -9.65
N PRO A 197 0.92 7.42 -8.96
CA PRO A 197 -0.04 6.39 -9.35
C PRO A 197 -0.48 6.45 -10.82
N ASP A 198 -0.64 7.67 -11.35
CA ASP A 198 -1.13 7.92 -12.71
C ASP A 198 -0.09 7.57 -13.78
N ASP A 199 1.20 7.52 -13.43
CA ASP A 199 2.28 7.16 -14.34
C ASP A 199 2.32 5.64 -14.62
N ILE A 200 1.78 4.85 -13.69
CA ILE A 200 1.75 3.39 -13.81
C ILE A 200 0.56 2.99 -14.68
N ILE A 201 0.79 2.75 -15.97
CA ILE A 201 -0.25 2.32 -16.92
C ILE A 201 -0.24 0.78 -17.06
N PRO A 202 -1.34 0.07 -16.74
CA PRO A 202 -1.46 -1.39 -16.91
C PRO A 202 -1.36 -1.92 -18.33
#